data_AF-A0A1J5IGU5-F1
#
_entry.id   AF-A0A1J5IGU5-F1
#
_cell.length_a   1.000
_cell.length_b   1.000
_cell.length_c   1.000
_cell.angle_alpha   90.00
_cell.angle_beta   90.00
_cell.angle_gamma   90.00
#
_symmetry.space_group_name_H-M   'P 1'
#
loop_
_entity.id
_entity.type
_entity.pdbx_description
1 polymer ?
#
loop_
_entity_poly.entity_id
_entity_poly.type
_entity_poly.pdbx_seq_one_letter_code
_entity_poly.pdbx_strand_id
1 'polypeptide(L)'
;MFAAVRNRRGIVSAVEPFDGQEGRLHLVHLDYKDDQLPAEERLLWELEPRKVLLEPTALPDAVATDPMPSEDFDALLRAARWTAATPFLDPDGGGPLDRLPISSTFHGAVQVEDFQLVPLLKALQMPRVNLLIADDVGLGKTIEAGLILSELLLRRRIQRVLILTPASLRLQWRDEMWEKFSLPFDLVDRAETHALHRRLGMDANPWRSFSRIIASYHYLRQEDVLTQFLAACRTPEGSPHLPWDLLIVDECHNLMPSPFGDDSDLCRMLRLLAPQFEHRLFLSATPHNGHTRSFTGLLEILDPVRFSQTDELKKAERERIQQVVLRRLKREINARTNPPRFCRRNPPQALVLELSPQEIALSTAFDGFRTAIRRLAAGGETRRRRAGSFAVEILGKRLLSWPSITCARAFTTGSARCSFPSGTESLASPLSTARLWSCAAPPSAATRSFAPAPAIFSMRSRRTSSDSSPITPQNSRPISRANWKPPASKPAARRRNATEAARARFRP
;
A
#
# COMPACT_ATOMS: atom_id res chain seq x y z
N MET A 1 8.34 -8.07 26.79
CA MET A 1 6.94 -7.59 26.72
C MET A 1 6.62 -6.92 28.05
N PHE A 2 5.80 -5.88 28.11
CA PHE A 2 5.46 -5.26 29.40
C PHE A 2 4.21 -5.91 29.98
N ALA A 3 4.10 -5.93 31.30
CA ALA A 3 2.92 -6.40 32.00
C ALA A 3 2.64 -5.50 33.20
N ALA A 4 1.37 -5.31 33.51
CA ALA A 4 0.95 -4.76 34.78
C ALA A 4 0.34 -5.89 35.62
N VAL A 5 0.91 -6.12 36.80
CA VAL A 5 0.44 -7.10 37.77
C VAL A 5 0.33 -6.41 39.12
N ARG A 6 -0.82 -6.57 39.79
CA ARG A 6 -1.11 -5.92 41.09
C ARG A 6 -0.81 -4.42 41.09
N ASN A 7 -1.11 -3.75 39.97
CA ASN A 7 -0.86 -2.33 39.73
C ASN A 7 0.62 -1.90 39.66
N ARG A 8 1.56 -2.86 39.59
CA ARG A 8 2.99 -2.64 39.36
C ARG A 8 3.34 -2.99 37.92
N ARG A 9 4.19 -2.17 37.29
CA ARG A 9 4.65 -2.39 35.90
C ARG A 9 5.97 -3.15 35.91
N GLY A 10 6.02 -4.24 35.15
CA GLY A 10 7.21 -5.06 34.98
C GLY A 10 7.45 -5.48 33.54
N ILE A 11 8.66 -5.95 33.26
CA ILE A 11 9.03 -6.61 32.01
C ILE A 11 8.86 -8.11 32.22
N VAL A 12 8.16 -8.76 31.29
CA VAL A 12 8.17 -10.22 31.18
C VAL A 12 9.54 -10.65 30.64
N SER A 13 10.35 -11.26 31.50
CA SER A 13 11.71 -11.71 31.20
C SER A 13 11.74 -13.14 30.63
N ALA A 14 10.84 -14.01 31.09
CA ALA A 14 10.67 -15.38 30.58
C ALA A 14 9.23 -15.87 30.72
N VAL A 15 8.85 -16.83 29.86
CA VAL A 15 7.57 -17.55 29.93
C VAL A 15 7.87 -19.03 29.76
N GLU A 16 7.54 -19.82 30.77
CA GLU A 16 7.73 -21.27 30.80
C GLU A 16 6.36 -21.98 30.83
N PRO A 17 6.19 -23.08 30.09
CA PRO A 17 4.98 -23.89 30.21
C PRO A 17 4.96 -24.58 31.57
N PHE A 18 3.84 -24.45 32.29
CA PHE A 18 3.58 -25.11 33.56
C PHE A 18 2.37 -26.03 33.41
N ASP A 19 2.62 -27.32 33.21
CA ASP A 19 1.56 -28.31 33.03
C ASP A 19 0.98 -28.70 34.40
N GLY A 20 -0.26 -28.27 34.67
CA GLY A 20 -1.02 -28.57 35.89
C GLY A 20 -2.11 -29.61 35.67
N GLN A 21 -2.84 -29.96 36.75
CA GLN A 21 -3.94 -30.94 36.68
C GLN A 21 -5.14 -30.45 35.84
N GLU A 22 -5.32 -29.14 35.68
CA GLU A 22 -6.42 -28.50 34.94
C GLU A 22 -6.03 -28.07 33.51
N GLY A 23 -4.80 -28.35 33.06
CA GLY A 23 -4.31 -27.99 31.74
C GLY A 23 -2.93 -27.33 31.75
N ARG A 24 -2.49 -26.85 30.58
CA ARG A 24 -1.22 -26.13 30.41
C ARG A 24 -1.39 -24.67 30.80
N LEU A 25 -0.74 -24.26 31.89
CA LEU A 25 -0.62 -22.88 32.36
C LEU A 25 0.73 -22.29 31.93
N HIS A 26 0.92 -21.00 32.16
CA HIS A 26 2.17 -20.30 31.85
C HIS A 26 2.78 -19.68 33.12
N LEU A 27 3.98 -20.14 33.49
CA LEU A 27 4.80 -19.52 34.52
C LEU A 27 5.54 -18.33 33.90
N VAL A 28 5.22 -17.12 34.35
CA VAL A 28 5.76 -15.87 33.82
C VAL A 28 6.73 -15.28 34.85
N HIS A 29 7.94 -14.96 34.39
CA HIS A 29 8.94 -14.23 35.15
C HIS A 29 8.80 -12.74 34.87
N LEU A 30 8.67 -11.94 35.92
CA LEU A 30 8.46 -10.50 35.85
C LEU A 30 9.55 -9.76 36.61
N ASP A 31 10.17 -8.81 35.92
CA ASP A 31 11.12 -7.87 36.51
C ASP A 31 10.45 -6.50 36.62
N TYR A 32 10.14 -6.07 37.84
CA TYR A 32 9.48 -4.79 38.10
C TYR A 32 10.46 -3.62 37.91
N LYS A 33 9.95 -2.49 37.42
CA LYS A 33 10.74 -1.27 37.18
C LYS A 33 10.61 -0.21 38.27
N ASP A 34 9.83 -0.48 39.30
CA ASP A 34 9.69 0.40 40.44
C ASP A 34 10.76 0.09 41.51
N ASP A 35 10.99 1.02 42.43
CA ASP A 35 11.91 0.82 43.56
C ASP A 35 11.27 -0.03 44.70
N GLN A 36 10.21 -0.79 44.39
CA GLN A 36 9.48 -1.59 45.36
C GLN A 36 9.96 -3.05 45.32
N LEU A 37 9.83 -3.75 46.46
CA LEU A 37 10.15 -5.18 46.57
C LEU A 37 8.88 -6.03 46.49
N PRO A 38 8.94 -7.23 45.88
CA PRO A 38 10.11 -7.82 45.23
C PRO A 38 10.40 -7.17 43.87
N ALA A 39 11.69 -7.10 43.51
CA ALA A 39 12.14 -6.58 42.21
C ALA A 39 11.90 -7.59 41.08
N GLU A 40 11.95 -8.89 41.40
CA GLU A 40 11.66 -9.99 40.47
C GLU A 40 10.62 -10.93 41.09
N GLU A 41 9.66 -11.41 40.31
CA GLU A 41 8.62 -12.33 40.76
C GLU A 41 8.33 -13.39 39.69
N ARG A 42 7.97 -14.59 40.12
CA ARG A 42 7.48 -15.67 39.24
C ARG A 42 6.04 -15.96 39.60
N LEU A 43 5.15 -15.89 38.62
CA LEU A 43 3.73 -16.10 38.84
C LEU A 43 3.08 -16.92 37.73
N LEU A 44 2.03 -17.64 38.08
CA LEU A 44 1.19 -18.33 37.11
C LEU A 44 0.24 -17.31 36.50
N TRP A 45 0.46 -17.00 35.23
CA TRP A 45 -0.23 -15.91 34.55
C TRP A 45 -1.74 -16.08 34.64
N GLU A 46 -2.27 -17.26 34.32
CA GLU A 46 -3.70 -17.55 34.31
C GLU A 46 -4.39 -17.36 35.66
N LEU A 47 -3.68 -17.55 36.77
CA LEU A 47 -4.23 -17.45 38.13
C LEU A 47 -4.14 -16.04 38.71
N GLU A 48 -3.30 -15.17 38.15
CA GLU A 48 -3.06 -13.84 38.71
C GLU A 48 -4.26 -12.90 38.44
N PRO A 49 -4.86 -12.30 39.49
CA PRO A 49 -5.94 -11.33 39.36
C PRO A 49 -5.44 -9.99 38.81
N ARG A 50 -6.26 -9.34 37.98
CA ARG A 50 -5.97 -8.01 37.39
C ARG A 50 -4.65 -7.93 36.61
N LYS A 51 -4.20 -9.03 36.01
CA LYS A 51 -3.10 -9.04 35.05
C LYS A 51 -3.50 -8.31 33.78
N VAL A 52 -2.61 -7.46 33.28
CA VAL A 52 -2.75 -6.83 31.97
C VAL A 52 -1.44 -7.02 31.24
N LEU A 53 -1.49 -7.68 30.09
CA LEU A 53 -0.36 -7.69 29.17
C LEU A 53 -0.35 -6.36 28.45
N LEU A 54 0.70 -5.58 28.67
CA LEU A 54 0.88 -4.31 27.99
C LEU A 54 1.63 -4.60 26.69
N GLU A 55 0.92 -4.50 25.57
CA GLU A 55 1.59 -4.50 24.28
C GLU A 55 2.63 -3.37 24.27
N PRO A 56 3.83 -3.58 23.71
CA PRO A 56 4.87 -2.56 23.63
C PRO A 56 4.39 -1.24 22.98
N THR A 57 3.29 -1.31 22.23
CA THR A 57 2.64 -0.26 21.45
C THR A 57 1.35 0.27 22.08
N ALA A 58 0.94 -0.19 23.27
CA ALA A 58 -0.23 0.34 23.94
C ALA A 58 -0.01 1.82 24.29
N LEU A 59 -0.82 2.70 23.70
CA LEU A 59 -0.79 4.12 24.04
C LEU A 59 -1.21 4.28 25.52
N PRO A 60 -0.57 5.19 26.28
CA PRO A 60 -0.99 5.48 27.64
C PRO A 60 -2.44 5.98 27.64
N ASP A 61 -3.23 5.54 28.61
CA ASP A 61 -4.58 6.04 28.81
C ASP A 61 -4.49 7.51 29.25
N ALA A 62 -4.83 8.42 28.33
CA ALA A 62 -4.74 9.86 28.55
C ALA A 62 -5.66 10.37 29.68
N VAL A 63 -6.65 9.58 30.09
CA VAL A 63 -7.58 9.93 31.18
C VAL A 63 -7.07 9.43 32.52
N ALA A 64 -6.41 8.27 32.55
CA ALA A 64 -5.91 7.64 33.78
C ALA A 64 -4.45 7.99 34.12
N THR A 65 -3.72 8.60 33.20
CA THR A 65 -2.31 8.96 33.39
C THR A 65 -2.20 10.45 33.71
N ASP A 66 -1.53 10.80 34.80
CA ASP A 66 -1.25 12.19 35.13
C ASP A 66 -0.49 12.88 33.99
N PRO A 67 -0.74 14.18 33.74
CA PRO A 67 -0.03 14.93 32.73
C PRO A 67 1.48 14.93 33.03
N MET A 68 2.27 14.79 31.96
CA MET A 68 3.73 14.84 32.05
C MET A 68 4.18 16.17 32.69
N PRO A 69 5.08 16.15 33.68
CA PRO A 69 5.66 17.36 34.24
C PRO A 69 6.27 18.25 33.15
N SER A 70 6.19 19.58 33.32
CA SER A 70 6.66 20.52 32.29
C SER A 70 8.13 20.36 31.96
N GLU A 71 8.97 20.04 32.94
CA GLU A 71 10.41 19.83 32.75
C GLU A 71 10.70 18.58 31.92
N ASP A 72 10.00 17.47 32.20
CA ASP A 72 10.11 16.22 31.44
C ASP A 72 9.62 16.40 30.00
N PHE A 73 8.54 17.17 29.81
CA PHE A 73 8.05 17.50 28.48
C PHE A 73 9.07 18.33 27.70
N ASP A 74 9.69 19.32 28.34
CA ASP A 74 10.74 20.14 27.73
C ASP A 74 11.97 19.30 27.38
N ALA A 75 12.35 18.37 28.25
CA ALA A 75 13.43 17.42 28.01
C ALA A 75 13.10 16.48 26.83
N LEU A 76 11.88 15.93 26.78
CA LEU A 76 11.40 15.11 25.68
C LEU A 76 11.40 15.87 24.35
N LEU A 77 10.91 17.11 24.35
CA LEU A 77 10.87 17.95 23.15
C LEU A 77 12.29 18.28 22.67
N ARG A 78 13.21 18.58 23.58
CA ARG A 78 14.62 18.80 23.25
C ARG A 78 15.25 17.52 22.71
N ALA A 79 15.04 16.38 23.36
CA ALA A 79 15.53 15.09 22.89
C ALA A 79 15.00 14.77 21.49
N ALA A 80 13.70 14.91 21.24
CA ALA A 80 13.09 14.71 19.93
C ALA A 80 13.68 15.64 18.86
N ARG A 81 13.92 16.93 19.19
CA ARG A 81 14.58 17.88 18.28
C ARG A 81 16.02 17.48 17.99
N TRP A 82 16.77 17.06 19.01
CA TRP A 82 18.14 16.57 18.85
C TRP A 82 18.18 15.30 18.00
N THR A 83 17.32 14.32 18.26
CA THR A 83 17.19 13.09 17.46
C THR A 83 16.83 13.41 16.01
N ALA A 84 15.91 14.35 15.76
CA ALA A 84 15.57 14.80 14.40
C ALA A 84 16.74 15.51 13.69
N ALA A 85 17.63 16.16 14.45
CA ALA A 85 18.82 16.84 13.91
C ALA A 85 20.05 15.92 13.80
N THR A 86 20.09 14.80 14.53
CA THR A 86 21.23 13.87 14.58
C THR A 86 21.64 13.31 13.21
N PRO A 87 20.72 13.02 12.27
CA PRO A 87 21.10 12.61 10.90
C PRO A 87 21.92 13.66 10.14
N PHE A 88 21.91 14.92 10.61
CA PHE A 88 22.55 16.07 9.97
C PHE A 88 23.71 16.65 10.80
N LEU A 89 23.95 16.13 12.00
CA LEU A 89 24.97 16.61 12.93
C LEU A 89 26.01 15.51 13.15
N ASP A 90 27.28 15.81 12.86
CA ASP A 90 28.42 15.01 13.28
C ASP A 90 28.90 15.55 14.64
N PRO A 91 28.65 14.85 15.76
CA PRO A 91 29.04 15.32 17.09
C PRO A 91 30.56 15.44 17.26
N ASP A 92 31.32 14.64 16.50
CA ASP A 92 32.77 14.45 16.71
C ASP A 92 33.63 15.13 15.63
N GLY A 93 33.01 15.75 14.61
CA GLY A 93 33.67 16.52 13.56
C GLY A 93 34.69 15.72 12.73
N GLY A 94 34.56 14.40 12.73
CA GLY A 94 35.56 13.42 12.29
C GLY A 94 35.26 12.81 10.92
N GLY A 95 34.84 13.61 9.94
CA GLY A 95 34.82 13.19 8.52
C GLY A 95 33.45 12.80 7.95
N PRO A 96 33.40 12.40 6.66
CA PRO A 96 32.14 12.16 5.96
C PRO A 96 31.43 10.92 6.52
N LEU A 97 30.15 11.09 6.82
CA LEU A 97 29.16 10.11 7.28
C LEU A 97 29.28 8.72 6.62
N ASP A 98 30.20 7.87 7.08
CA ASP A 98 30.42 6.51 6.53
C ASP A 98 29.65 5.41 7.27
N ARG A 99 28.62 5.79 8.03
CA ARG A 99 27.56 4.89 8.48
C ARG A 99 26.26 5.50 7.99
N LEU A 100 25.34 4.70 7.45
CA LEU A 100 24.01 5.16 7.06
C LEU A 100 23.09 5.12 8.29
N PRO A 101 22.99 6.15 9.16
CA PRO A 101 21.89 6.21 10.10
C PRO A 101 20.61 6.38 9.27
N ILE A 102 19.74 5.38 9.34
CA ILE A 102 18.40 5.46 8.77
C ILE A 102 17.58 6.42 9.62
N SER A 103 16.94 7.41 8.98
CA SER A 103 16.15 8.44 9.67
C SER A 103 14.64 8.23 9.51
N SER A 104 14.24 7.68 8.38
CA SER A 104 12.84 7.40 8.01
C SER A 104 12.08 6.56 9.06
N THR A 105 12.77 5.66 9.75
CA THR A 105 12.19 4.85 10.84
C THR A 105 11.76 5.68 12.04
N PHE A 106 12.47 6.77 12.34
CA PHE A 106 12.18 7.64 13.48
C PHE A 106 11.14 8.73 13.16
N HIS A 107 10.97 9.05 11.87
CA HIS A 107 10.01 10.05 11.41
C HIS A 107 8.68 9.46 10.94
N GLY A 108 8.60 8.13 10.76
CA GLY A 108 7.36 7.43 10.44
C GLY A 108 6.64 6.92 11.69
N ALA A 109 5.31 6.96 11.68
CA ALA A 109 4.44 6.27 12.64
C ALA A 109 4.33 4.77 12.28
N VAL A 110 5.47 4.10 12.15
CA VAL A 110 5.56 2.70 11.72
C VAL A 110 6.47 1.91 12.64
N GLN A 111 5.98 0.78 13.13
CA GLN A 111 6.84 -0.24 13.70
C GLN A 111 7.50 -1.03 12.56
N VAL A 112 8.78 -0.76 12.32
CA VAL A 112 9.52 -1.36 11.23
C VAL A 112 10.13 -2.69 11.67
N GLU A 113 10.01 -3.70 10.82
CA GLU A 113 10.63 -5.01 11.04
C GLU A 113 12.01 -5.08 10.34
N ASP A 114 12.93 -5.90 10.87
CA ASP A 114 14.32 -5.97 10.39
C ASP A 114 14.43 -6.23 8.89
N PHE A 115 13.57 -7.10 8.35
CA PHE A 115 13.57 -7.37 6.93
C PHE A 115 13.19 -6.11 6.13
N GLN A 116 12.25 -5.28 6.61
CA GLN A 116 11.81 -4.08 5.89
C GLN A 116 12.89 -3.01 5.74
N LEU A 117 13.97 -3.09 6.53
CA LEU A 117 15.13 -2.21 6.41
C LEU A 117 16.08 -2.58 5.27
N VAL A 118 16.06 -3.83 4.80
CA VAL A 118 17.00 -4.31 3.77
C VAL A 118 16.85 -3.55 2.43
N PRO A 119 15.63 -3.32 1.88
CA PRO A 119 15.47 -2.54 0.66
C PRO A 119 15.91 -1.09 0.84
N LEU A 120 15.67 -0.53 2.02
CA LEU A 120 16.08 0.82 2.36
C LEU A 120 17.61 0.97 2.35
N LEU A 121 18.33 0.07 3.03
CA LEU A 121 19.79 0.05 3.03
C LEU A 121 20.35 -0.14 1.60
N LYS A 122 19.75 -1.04 0.82
CA LYS A 122 20.10 -1.26 -0.59
C LYS A 122 19.91 0.01 -1.41
N ALA A 123 18.79 0.71 -1.24
CA ALA A 123 18.48 1.95 -1.95
C ALA A 123 19.50 3.05 -1.64
N LEU A 124 19.90 3.17 -0.37
CA LEU A 124 20.87 4.18 0.06
C LEU A 124 22.28 3.97 -0.51
N GLN A 125 22.66 2.71 -0.77
CA GLN A 125 23.93 2.38 -1.43
C GLN A 125 23.92 2.71 -2.94
N MET A 126 22.76 2.99 -3.52
CA MET A 126 22.63 3.25 -4.96
C MET A 126 22.69 4.76 -5.27
N PRO A 127 23.51 5.18 -6.27
CA PRO A 127 23.52 6.57 -6.72
C PRO A 127 22.20 6.96 -7.40
N ARG A 128 21.57 6.01 -8.11
CA ARG A 128 20.19 6.12 -8.59
C ARG A 128 19.42 4.90 -8.11
N VAL A 129 18.34 5.15 -7.36
CA VAL A 129 17.55 4.07 -6.77
C VAL A 129 16.70 3.43 -7.85
N ASN A 130 17.23 2.36 -8.46
CA ASN A 130 16.52 1.49 -9.40
C ASN A 130 16.36 0.14 -8.70
N LEU A 131 15.19 -0.12 -8.11
CA LEU A 131 14.94 -1.34 -7.33
C LEU A 131 13.61 -1.99 -7.70
N LEU A 132 13.61 -3.31 -7.71
CA LEU A 132 12.40 -4.13 -7.81
C LEU A 132 12.20 -4.87 -6.48
N ILE A 133 11.21 -4.45 -5.70
CA ILE A 133 10.79 -5.12 -4.48
C ILE A 133 9.74 -6.16 -4.87
N ALA A 134 10.20 -7.40 -4.96
CA ALA A 134 9.47 -8.58 -5.41
C ALA A 134 9.03 -9.48 -4.24
N ASP A 135 8.68 -8.88 -3.11
CA ASP A 135 8.38 -9.55 -1.85
C ASP A 135 7.00 -10.21 -1.79
N ASP A 136 6.87 -11.28 -1.01
CA ASP A 136 5.62 -12.00 -0.81
C ASP A 136 4.45 -11.08 -0.36
N VAL A 137 3.22 -11.52 -0.62
CA VAL A 137 2.01 -10.73 -0.33
C VAL A 137 1.90 -10.53 1.19
N GLY A 138 1.71 -9.28 1.62
CA GLY A 138 1.55 -8.94 3.03
C GLY A 138 2.84 -8.79 3.84
N LEU A 139 4.01 -8.69 3.20
CA LEU A 139 5.26 -8.27 3.88
C LEU A 139 5.36 -6.75 4.08
N GLY A 140 4.39 -5.98 3.60
CA GLY A 140 4.39 -4.52 3.74
C GLY A 140 5.20 -3.79 2.69
N LYS A 141 5.15 -4.21 1.41
CA LYS A 141 5.83 -3.53 0.29
C LYS A 141 5.54 -2.02 0.24
N THR A 142 4.31 -1.61 0.55
CA THR A 142 3.92 -0.19 0.65
C THR A 142 4.70 0.55 1.74
N ILE A 143 4.93 -0.10 2.88
CA ILE A 143 5.74 0.43 3.98
C ILE A 143 7.19 0.55 3.58
N GLU A 144 7.76 -0.49 2.96
CA GLU A 144 9.14 -0.49 2.48
C GLU A 144 9.38 0.63 1.45
N ALA A 145 8.43 0.82 0.53
CA ALA A 145 8.45 1.92 -0.41
C ALA A 145 8.32 3.28 0.27
N GLY A 146 7.44 3.42 1.26
CA GLY A 146 7.28 4.62 2.07
C GLY A 146 8.51 4.99 2.90
N LEU A 147 9.24 3.99 3.41
CA LEU A 147 10.53 4.18 4.10
C LEU A 147 11.58 4.72 3.13
N ILE A 148 11.74 4.11 1.95
CA ILE A 148 12.67 4.60 0.91
C ILE A 148 12.31 6.02 0.49
N LEU A 149 11.03 6.26 0.19
CA LEU A 149 10.51 7.56 -0.18
C LEU A 149 10.82 8.62 0.88
N SER A 150 10.49 8.35 2.14
CA SER A 150 10.69 9.28 3.25
C SER A 150 12.16 9.58 3.47
N GLU A 151 13.02 8.56 3.39
CA GLU A 151 14.46 8.73 3.54
C GLU A 151 15.05 9.60 2.42
N LEU A 152 14.65 9.36 1.17
CA LEU A 152 15.11 10.16 0.03
C LEU A 152 14.61 11.61 0.12
N LEU A 153 13.40 11.85 0.63
CA LEU A 153 12.86 13.19 0.90
C LEU A 153 13.66 13.90 2.01
N LEU A 154 13.93 13.21 3.13
CA LEU A 154 14.71 13.75 4.25
C LEU A 154 16.14 14.12 3.84
N ARG A 155 16.75 13.31 2.97
CA ARG A 155 18.08 13.57 2.39
C ARG A 155 18.07 14.59 1.25
N ARG A 156 16.90 15.15 0.90
CA ARG A 156 16.69 16.10 -0.21
C ARG A 156 17.17 15.57 -1.57
N ARG A 157 17.18 14.25 -1.76
CA ARG A 157 17.49 13.61 -3.05
C ARG A 157 16.32 13.65 -4.02
N ILE A 158 15.10 13.80 -3.50
CA ILE A 158 13.87 13.87 -4.30
C ILE A 158 12.95 14.97 -3.78
N GLN A 159 12.11 15.50 -4.66
CA GLN A 159 11.04 16.45 -4.37
C GLN A 159 9.75 16.08 -5.11
N ARG A 160 9.87 15.67 -6.39
CA ARG A 160 8.75 15.33 -7.26
C ARG A 160 8.59 13.83 -7.40
N VAL A 161 7.45 13.32 -6.98
CA VAL A 161 7.18 11.88 -6.84
C VAL A 161 5.87 11.52 -7.53
N LEU A 162 5.92 10.49 -8.37
CA LEU A 162 4.75 9.89 -8.99
C LEU A 162 4.61 8.43 -8.52
N ILE A 163 3.46 8.11 -7.93
CA ILE A 163 3.09 6.74 -7.57
C ILE A 163 2.00 6.27 -8.55
N LEU A 164 2.30 5.21 -9.29
CA LEU A 164 1.38 4.54 -10.21
C LEU A 164 0.87 3.26 -9.59
N THR A 165 -0.45 3.14 -9.44
CA THR A 165 -1.08 2.00 -8.78
C THR A 165 -2.34 1.54 -9.52
N PRO A 166 -2.86 0.34 -9.25
CA PRO A 166 -4.19 -0.04 -9.68
C PRO A 166 -5.24 0.94 -9.13
N ALA A 167 -6.33 1.18 -9.88
CA ALA A 167 -7.31 2.20 -9.49
C ALA A 167 -7.92 1.98 -8.10
N SER A 168 -8.02 0.72 -7.67
CA SER A 168 -8.51 0.28 -6.35
C SER A 168 -7.58 0.61 -5.19
N LEU A 169 -6.26 0.69 -5.43
CA LEU A 169 -5.26 0.89 -4.36
C LEU A 169 -4.89 2.35 -4.13
N ARG A 170 -5.37 3.28 -4.96
CA ARG A 170 -5.00 4.72 -4.87
C ARG A 170 -5.34 5.35 -3.52
N LEU A 171 -6.54 5.12 -3.02
CA LEU A 171 -6.98 5.67 -1.73
C LEU A 171 -6.15 5.10 -0.59
N GLN A 172 -5.96 3.77 -0.60
CA GLN A 172 -5.11 3.09 0.36
C GLN A 172 -3.68 3.69 0.36
N TRP A 173 -3.07 3.87 -0.81
CA TRP A 173 -1.74 4.50 -0.88
C TRP A 173 -1.70 5.91 -0.29
N ARG A 174 -2.70 6.76 -0.57
CA ARG A 174 -2.78 8.10 0.01
C ARG A 174 -2.88 8.03 1.53
N ASP A 175 -3.80 7.22 2.03
CA ASP A 175 -4.10 7.12 3.46
C ASP A 175 -2.88 6.53 4.19
N GLU A 176 -2.21 5.52 3.63
CA GLU A 176 -0.98 4.97 4.18
C GLU A 176 0.17 5.98 4.19
N MET A 177 0.37 6.76 3.13
CA MET A 177 1.42 7.80 3.10
C MET A 177 1.13 8.92 4.10
N TRP A 178 -0.14 9.28 4.28
CA TRP A 178 -0.56 10.30 5.22
C TRP A 178 -0.43 9.83 6.67
N GLU A 179 -1.07 8.71 7.03
CA GLU A 179 -1.14 8.21 8.41
C GLU A 179 0.24 7.76 8.92
N LYS A 180 1.00 7.07 8.08
CA LYS A 180 2.24 6.42 8.51
C LYS A 180 3.47 7.28 8.31
N PHE A 181 3.49 8.13 7.30
CA PHE A 181 4.67 8.93 6.96
C PHE A 181 4.41 10.44 7.02
N SER A 182 3.19 10.88 7.33
CA SER A 182 2.80 12.30 7.31
C SER A 182 3.09 12.99 5.96
N LEU A 183 3.01 12.23 4.87
CA LEU A 183 3.26 12.71 3.52
C LEU A 183 1.94 12.94 2.78
N PRO A 184 1.52 14.19 2.53
CA PRO A 184 0.35 14.46 1.72
C PRO A 184 0.65 14.15 0.24
N PHE A 185 -0.25 13.41 -0.38
CA PHE A 185 -0.25 13.10 -1.80
C PHE A 185 -1.58 13.49 -2.45
N ASP A 186 -1.49 14.12 -3.62
CA ASP A 186 -2.65 14.51 -4.42
C ASP A 186 -3.07 13.35 -5.32
N LEU A 187 -4.35 12.98 -5.25
CA LEU A 187 -4.93 11.96 -6.11
C LEU A 187 -5.32 12.59 -7.44
N VAL A 188 -4.58 12.30 -8.51
CA VAL A 188 -4.89 12.84 -9.82
C VAL A 188 -5.81 11.88 -10.57
N ASP A 189 -7.01 12.37 -10.83
CA ASP A 189 -8.00 11.75 -11.71
C ASP A 189 -8.71 12.81 -12.56
N ARG A 190 -9.70 12.37 -13.34
CA ARG A 190 -10.48 13.28 -14.21
C ARG A 190 -11.26 14.32 -13.40
N ALA A 191 -11.80 13.94 -12.24
CA ALA A 191 -12.57 14.86 -11.41
C ALA A 191 -11.67 15.93 -10.79
N GLU A 192 -10.49 15.54 -10.30
CA GLU A 192 -9.49 16.44 -9.74
C GLU A 192 -8.90 17.37 -10.82
N THR A 193 -8.67 16.85 -12.02
CA THR A 193 -8.21 17.67 -13.16
C THR A 193 -9.25 18.75 -13.51
N HIS A 194 -10.54 18.40 -13.55
CA HIS A 194 -11.60 19.41 -13.73
C HIS A 194 -11.69 20.39 -12.57
N ALA A 195 -11.52 19.93 -11.33
CA ALA A 195 -11.50 20.80 -10.16
C ALA A 195 -10.29 21.76 -10.18
N LEU A 196 -9.15 21.32 -10.67
CA LEU A 196 -7.97 22.14 -10.87
C LEU A 196 -8.21 23.20 -11.95
N HIS A 197 -8.79 22.84 -13.10
CA HIS A 197 -9.12 23.79 -14.15
C HIS A 197 -10.09 24.88 -13.67
N ARG A 198 -11.05 24.53 -12.81
CA ARG A 198 -11.94 25.53 -12.18
C ARG A 198 -11.21 26.48 -11.23
N ARG A 199 -10.16 26.02 -10.54
CA ARG A 199 -9.41 26.82 -9.56
C ARG A 199 -8.33 27.70 -10.19
N LEU A 200 -7.63 27.18 -11.19
CA LEU A 200 -6.40 27.79 -11.74
C LEU A 200 -6.50 28.14 -13.23
N GLY A 201 -7.62 27.84 -13.89
CA GLY A 201 -7.83 28.06 -15.32
C GLY A 201 -7.57 26.82 -16.18
N MET A 202 -8.00 26.86 -17.45
CA MET A 202 -7.93 25.72 -18.38
C MET A 202 -6.51 25.29 -18.76
N ASP A 203 -5.53 26.18 -18.63
CA ASP A 203 -4.12 25.89 -18.90
C ASP A 203 -3.41 25.19 -17.73
N ALA A 204 -4.09 25.03 -16.59
CA ALA A 204 -3.51 24.45 -15.40
C ALA A 204 -3.32 22.92 -15.55
N ASN A 205 -2.08 22.50 -15.70
CA ASN A 205 -1.74 21.09 -15.81
C ASN A 205 -1.51 20.45 -14.42
N PRO A 206 -2.27 19.42 -14.02
CA PRO A 206 -2.12 18.77 -12.71
C PRO A 206 -0.71 18.22 -12.49
N TRP A 207 -0.07 17.75 -13.56
CA TRP A 207 1.30 17.21 -13.52
C TRP A 207 2.37 18.29 -13.32
N ARG A 208 2.05 19.58 -13.42
CA ARG A 208 2.94 20.70 -13.07
C ARG A 208 2.59 21.33 -11.73
N SER A 209 1.30 21.38 -11.40
CA SER A 209 0.81 22.02 -10.17
C SER A 209 1.16 21.25 -8.90
N PHE A 210 1.18 19.92 -8.97
CA PHE A 210 1.47 19.08 -7.81
C PHE A 210 2.89 18.48 -7.88
N SER A 211 3.51 18.33 -6.71
CA SER A 211 4.84 17.71 -6.58
C SER A 211 4.74 16.23 -6.18
N ARG A 212 3.68 15.82 -5.48
CA ARG A 212 3.50 14.45 -4.98
C ARG A 212 2.17 13.92 -5.45
N ILE A 213 2.21 13.03 -6.44
CA ILE A 213 1.01 12.58 -7.15
C ILE A 213 0.84 11.07 -7.02
N ILE A 214 -0.38 10.64 -6.75
CA ILE A 214 -0.81 9.25 -6.93
C ILE A 214 -1.80 9.20 -8.08
N ALA A 215 -1.53 8.36 -9.08
CA ALA A 215 -2.39 8.17 -10.24
C ALA A 215 -2.56 6.69 -10.58
N SER A 216 -3.68 6.39 -11.25
CA SER A 216 -3.87 5.04 -11.79
C SER A 216 -3.14 4.90 -13.12
N TYR A 217 -2.42 3.80 -13.33
CA TYR A 217 -1.85 3.53 -14.66
C TYR A 217 -2.93 3.38 -15.74
N HIS A 218 -4.18 3.03 -15.40
CA HIS A 218 -5.30 3.03 -16.36
C HIS A 218 -5.76 4.43 -16.75
N TYR A 219 -5.63 5.41 -15.84
CA TYR A 219 -5.93 6.82 -16.12
C TYR A 219 -4.84 7.42 -17.00
N LEU A 220 -3.57 7.21 -16.63
CA LEU A 220 -2.42 7.77 -17.35
C LEU A 220 -2.21 7.17 -18.74
N ARG A 221 -2.71 5.94 -18.99
CA ARG A 221 -2.67 5.29 -20.31
C ARG A 221 -3.51 6.03 -21.37
N GLN A 222 -4.49 6.85 -20.97
CA GLN A 222 -5.30 7.59 -21.92
C GLN A 222 -4.42 8.57 -22.71
N GLU A 223 -4.54 8.57 -24.03
CA GLU A 223 -3.65 9.33 -24.93
C GLU A 223 -3.62 10.83 -24.63
N ASP A 224 -4.78 11.42 -24.34
CA ASP A 224 -4.92 12.83 -23.95
C ASP A 224 -4.14 13.14 -22.67
N VAL A 225 -4.28 12.25 -21.66
CA VAL A 225 -3.64 12.40 -20.33
C VAL A 225 -2.13 12.18 -20.43
N LEU A 226 -1.71 11.17 -21.20
CA LEU A 226 -0.30 10.90 -21.46
C LEU A 226 0.37 12.06 -22.18
N THR A 227 -0.30 12.63 -23.20
CA THR A 227 0.20 13.81 -23.91
C THR A 227 0.31 15.01 -22.96
N GLN A 228 -0.68 15.22 -22.10
CA GLN A 228 -0.64 16.26 -21.06
C GLN A 228 0.52 16.04 -20.07
N PHE A 229 0.79 14.80 -19.68
CA PHE A 229 1.92 14.45 -18.81
C PHE A 229 3.26 14.71 -19.51
N LEU A 230 3.42 14.26 -20.75
CA LEU A 230 4.66 14.49 -21.52
C LEU A 230 4.89 15.98 -21.78
N ALA A 231 3.83 16.77 -22.00
CA ALA A 231 3.92 18.22 -22.09
C ALA A 231 4.39 18.85 -20.75
N ALA A 232 4.01 18.26 -19.61
CA ALA A 232 4.52 18.68 -18.30
C ALA A 232 6.01 18.36 -18.10
N CYS A 233 6.49 17.29 -18.72
CA CYS A 233 7.88 16.83 -18.65
C CYS A 233 8.85 17.61 -19.56
N ARG A 234 8.36 18.52 -20.41
CA ARG A 234 9.24 19.36 -21.25
C ARG A 234 10.06 20.31 -20.37
N THR A 235 11.32 19.99 -20.17
CA THR A 235 12.34 20.85 -19.56
C THR A 235 12.99 21.75 -20.61
N PRO A 236 13.48 22.95 -20.23
CA PRO A 236 14.28 23.79 -21.11
C PRO A 236 15.55 23.04 -21.57
N GLU A 237 15.93 23.21 -22.84
CA GLU A 237 17.13 22.59 -23.39
C GLU A 237 18.36 22.96 -22.55
N GLY A 238 19.11 21.94 -22.09
CA GLY A 238 20.34 22.12 -21.31
C GLY A 238 20.20 21.99 -19.78
N SER A 239 19.01 21.74 -19.23
CA SER A 239 18.90 21.38 -17.81
C SER A 239 19.47 19.98 -17.55
N PRO A 240 20.40 19.80 -16.58
CA PRO A 240 20.94 18.48 -16.25
C PRO A 240 19.96 17.62 -15.44
N HIS A 241 18.82 18.20 -15.00
CA HIS A 241 17.85 17.53 -14.14
C HIS A 241 16.66 17.01 -14.94
N LEU A 242 16.24 15.79 -14.61
CA LEU A 242 15.00 15.22 -15.12
C LEU A 242 13.79 15.95 -14.49
N PRO A 243 12.63 15.99 -15.18
CA PRO A 243 11.44 16.70 -14.70
C PRO A 243 10.81 16.08 -13.44
N TRP A 244 11.11 14.80 -13.18
CA TRP A 244 10.64 14.03 -12.04
C TRP A 244 11.77 13.25 -11.38
N ASP A 245 11.69 13.10 -10.07
CA ASP A 245 12.78 12.49 -9.31
C ASP A 245 12.51 11.00 -9.05
N LEU A 246 11.32 10.64 -8.55
CA LEU A 246 10.99 9.25 -8.19
C LEU A 246 9.69 8.75 -8.81
N LEU A 247 9.79 7.61 -9.49
CA LEU A 247 8.65 6.82 -9.94
C LEU A 247 8.48 5.59 -9.04
N ILE A 248 7.31 5.44 -8.43
CA ILE A 248 6.92 4.20 -7.75
C ILE A 248 5.83 3.53 -8.59
N VAL A 249 5.99 2.25 -8.89
CA VAL A 249 5.00 1.48 -9.65
C VAL A 249 4.58 0.27 -8.84
N ASP A 250 3.35 0.29 -8.36
CA ASP A 250 2.74 -0.81 -7.65
C ASP A 250 2.07 -1.80 -8.61
N GLU A 251 2.10 -3.07 -8.22
CA GLU A 251 1.71 -4.21 -9.06
C GLU A 251 2.26 -4.14 -10.49
N CYS A 252 3.58 -3.89 -10.59
CA CYS A 252 4.27 -3.67 -11.85
C CYS A 252 4.17 -4.86 -12.83
N HIS A 253 3.77 -6.03 -12.35
CA HIS A 253 3.51 -7.21 -13.18
C HIS A 253 2.40 -6.97 -14.23
N ASN A 254 1.48 -6.03 -13.98
CA ASN A 254 0.43 -5.64 -14.94
C ASN A 254 0.96 -4.82 -16.13
N LEU A 255 2.16 -4.27 -16.01
CA LEU A 255 2.80 -3.38 -16.99
C LEU A 255 3.92 -4.09 -17.76
N MET A 256 4.10 -5.40 -17.54
CA MET A 256 5.15 -6.17 -18.19
C MET A 256 4.91 -6.28 -19.71
N PRO A 257 5.99 -6.33 -20.51
CA PRO A 257 5.91 -6.66 -21.93
C PRO A 257 5.25 -8.01 -22.17
N SER A 258 4.52 -8.12 -23.28
CA SER A 258 3.94 -9.40 -23.67
C SER A 258 5.06 -10.39 -23.99
N PRO A 259 4.97 -11.66 -23.53
CA PRO A 259 5.98 -12.67 -23.91
C PRO A 259 5.97 -12.96 -25.41
N PHE A 260 4.79 -12.86 -26.04
CA PHE A 260 4.58 -13.08 -27.46
C PHE A 260 3.64 -12.01 -28.02
N GLY A 261 4.01 -11.39 -29.13
CA GLY A 261 3.21 -10.36 -29.81
C GLY A 261 3.51 -8.93 -29.37
N ASP A 262 2.60 -8.02 -29.70
CA ASP A 262 2.77 -6.58 -29.48
C ASP A 262 2.66 -6.21 -28.00
N ASP A 263 3.44 -5.21 -27.61
CA ASP A 263 3.39 -4.64 -26.26
C ASP A 263 2.02 -4.04 -25.95
N SER A 264 1.55 -4.26 -24.72
CA SER A 264 0.33 -3.63 -24.22
C SER A 264 0.48 -2.12 -24.19
N ASP A 265 -0.62 -1.38 -24.35
CA ASP A 265 -0.60 0.09 -24.25
C ASP A 265 -0.03 0.57 -22.90
N LEU A 266 -0.24 -0.23 -21.85
CA LEU A 266 0.32 -0.01 -20.52
C LEU A 266 1.85 -0.13 -20.49
N CYS A 267 2.41 -1.15 -21.12
CA CYS A 267 3.85 -1.30 -21.29
C CYS A 267 4.43 -0.14 -22.10
N ARG A 268 3.79 0.23 -23.22
CA ARG A 268 4.24 1.37 -24.05
C ARG A 268 4.24 2.67 -23.28
N MET A 269 3.19 2.95 -22.52
CA MET A 269 3.12 4.10 -21.63
C MET A 269 4.28 4.10 -20.63
N LEU A 270 4.56 2.96 -19.98
CA LEU A 270 5.65 2.87 -19.02
C LEU A 270 7.03 3.06 -19.67
N ARG A 271 7.26 2.52 -20.88
CA ARG A 271 8.50 2.73 -21.65
C ARG A 271 8.73 4.20 -22.00
N LEU A 272 7.67 4.96 -22.29
CA LEU A 272 7.76 6.40 -22.55
C LEU A 272 7.98 7.23 -21.28
N LEU A 273 7.39 6.77 -20.17
CA LEU A 273 7.39 7.48 -18.91
C LEU A 273 8.69 7.27 -18.12
N ALA A 274 9.19 6.04 -18.04
CA ALA A 274 10.33 5.68 -17.20
C ALA A 274 11.58 6.56 -17.45
N PRO A 275 11.98 6.91 -18.68
CA PRO A 275 13.14 7.78 -18.93
C PRO A 275 13.04 9.18 -18.32
N GLN A 276 11.83 9.65 -17.99
CA GLN A 276 11.58 10.97 -17.41
C GLN A 276 11.89 11.06 -15.90
N PHE A 277 12.27 9.94 -15.28
CA PHE A 277 12.51 9.82 -13.83
C PHE A 277 13.95 9.43 -13.52
N GLU A 278 14.52 10.02 -12.46
CA GLU A 278 15.87 9.70 -12.01
C GLU A 278 15.94 8.39 -11.20
N HIS A 279 14.93 8.14 -10.38
CA HIS A 279 14.80 6.97 -9.53
C HIS A 279 13.52 6.20 -9.87
N ARG A 280 13.60 4.87 -9.83
CA ARG A 280 12.51 3.97 -10.19
C ARG A 280 12.41 2.85 -9.16
N LEU A 281 11.26 2.75 -8.51
CA LEU A 281 10.95 1.71 -7.54
C LEU A 281 9.74 0.92 -8.04
N PHE A 282 9.97 -0.34 -8.41
CA PHE A 282 8.91 -1.25 -8.85
C PHE A 282 8.55 -2.20 -7.72
N LEU A 283 7.25 -2.39 -7.49
CA LEU A 283 6.70 -3.25 -6.46
C LEU A 283 5.84 -4.32 -7.11
N SER A 284 6.04 -5.57 -6.73
CA SER A 284 5.17 -6.68 -7.14
C SER A 284 5.32 -7.84 -6.17
N ALA A 285 4.26 -8.62 -5.96
CA ALA A 285 4.41 -9.90 -5.26
C ALA A 285 4.94 -11.01 -6.18
N THR A 286 4.64 -10.89 -7.47
CA THR A 286 4.86 -11.89 -8.51
C THR A 286 5.59 -11.22 -9.67
N PRO A 287 6.93 -11.14 -9.64
CA PRO A 287 7.69 -10.36 -10.62
C PRO A 287 7.76 -11.01 -12.00
N HIS A 288 7.37 -12.29 -12.15
CA HIS A 288 7.41 -13.01 -13.41
C HIS A 288 6.17 -13.88 -13.60
N ASN A 289 5.67 -13.93 -14.84
CA ASN A 289 4.52 -14.75 -15.24
C ASN A 289 4.95 -16.13 -15.77
N GLY A 290 6.19 -16.56 -15.47
CA GLY A 290 6.80 -17.76 -16.05
C GLY A 290 7.56 -17.53 -17.38
N HIS A 291 7.58 -16.31 -17.91
CA HIS A 291 8.30 -15.97 -19.15
C HIS A 291 9.50 -15.05 -18.89
N THR A 292 10.69 -15.50 -19.29
CA THR A 292 11.95 -14.77 -19.12
C THR A 292 11.94 -13.43 -19.84
N ARG A 293 11.46 -13.41 -21.09
CA ARG A 293 11.42 -12.21 -21.94
C ARG A 293 10.62 -11.05 -21.34
N SER A 294 9.50 -11.36 -20.69
CA SER A 294 8.67 -10.36 -20.01
C SER A 294 9.39 -9.80 -18.78
N PHE A 295 10.11 -10.65 -18.05
CA PHE A 295 10.86 -10.25 -16.86
C PHE A 295 12.09 -9.40 -17.21
N THR A 296 12.89 -9.81 -18.20
CA THR A 296 14.05 -9.04 -18.67
C THR A 296 13.62 -7.70 -19.27
N GLY A 297 12.50 -7.66 -19.98
CA GLY A 297 11.93 -6.39 -20.47
C GLY A 297 11.45 -5.46 -19.35
N LEU A 298 10.92 -5.98 -18.24
CA LEU A 298 10.62 -5.15 -17.05
C LEU A 298 11.89 -4.58 -16.42
N LEU A 299 12.97 -5.37 -16.35
CA LEU A 299 14.26 -4.93 -15.83
C LEU A 299 14.94 -3.90 -16.74
N GLU A 300 14.79 -4.03 -18.06
CA GLU A 300 15.23 -3.03 -19.03
C GLU A 300 14.53 -1.69 -18.80
N ILE A 301 13.22 -1.69 -18.52
CA ILE A 301 12.48 -0.46 -18.19
C ILE A 301 12.97 0.15 -16.86
N LEU A 302 13.31 -0.70 -15.88
CA LEU A 302 13.81 -0.27 -14.58
C LEU A 302 15.21 0.38 -14.69
N ASP A 303 16.12 -0.28 -15.40
CA ASP A 303 17.48 0.19 -15.65
C ASP A 303 17.96 -0.21 -17.07
N PRO A 304 17.76 0.68 -18.07
CA PRO A 304 18.10 0.39 -19.46
C PRO A 304 19.61 0.35 -19.72
N VAL A 305 20.43 0.78 -18.76
CA VAL A 305 21.90 0.73 -18.87
C VAL A 305 22.43 -0.64 -18.48
N ARG A 306 21.80 -1.28 -17.48
CA ARG A 306 22.27 -2.57 -16.93
C ARG A 306 21.68 -3.79 -17.64
N PHE A 307 20.46 -3.67 -18.15
CA PHE A 307 19.68 -4.78 -18.67
C PHE A 307 19.15 -4.48 -20.07
N SER A 308 19.05 -5.55 -20.86
CA SER A 308 18.37 -5.55 -22.16
C SER A 308 17.34 -6.68 -22.18
N GLN A 309 16.33 -6.55 -23.04
CA GLN A 309 15.32 -7.59 -23.18
C GLN A 309 15.89 -8.82 -23.91
N THR A 310 15.99 -9.94 -23.19
CA THR A 310 16.52 -11.22 -23.69
C THR A 310 15.61 -12.39 -23.33
N ASP A 311 15.65 -13.44 -24.14
CA ASP A 311 14.88 -14.68 -23.88
C ASP A 311 15.57 -15.60 -22.87
N GLU A 312 16.89 -15.44 -22.67
CA GLU A 312 17.71 -16.25 -21.79
C GLU A 312 18.52 -15.39 -20.82
N LEU A 313 18.66 -15.88 -19.58
CA LEU A 313 19.44 -15.23 -18.52
C LEU A 313 20.80 -15.90 -18.37
N LYS A 314 21.86 -15.21 -18.81
CA LYS A 314 23.25 -15.61 -18.62
C LYS A 314 23.64 -15.51 -17.14
N LYS A 315 24.69 -16.24 -16.73
CA LYS A 315 25.17 -16.25 -15.33
C LYS A 315 25.51 -14.84 -14.82
N ALA A 316 26.21 -14.04 -15.62
CA ALA A 316 26.57 -12.66 -15.28
C ALA A 316 25.34 -11.74 -15.10
N GLU A 317 24.27 -11.95 -15.87
CA GLU A 317 23.03 -11.18 -15.72
C GLU A 317 22.31 -11.53 -14.42
N ARG A 318 22.35 -12.80 -14.01
CA ARG A 318 21.77 -13.22 -12.71
C ARG A 318 22.42 -12.53 -11.52
N GLU A 319 23.73 -12.34 -11.56
CA GLU A 319 24.46 -11.59 -10.51
C GLU A 319 24.02 -10.11 -10.48
N ARG A 320 23.86 -9.48 -11.65
CA ARG A 320 23.33 -8.10 -11.74
C ARG A 320 21.89 -8.01 -11.23
N ILE A 321 21.06 -9.02 -11.51
CA ILE A 321 19.67 -9.08 -11.03
C ILE A 321 19.63 -9.09 -9.50
N GLN A 322 20.51 -9.81 -8.82
CA GLN A 322 20.58 -9.83 -7.35
C GLN A 322 20.96 -8.46 -6.72
N GLN A 323 21.53 -7.55 -7.52
CA GLN A 323 21.84 -6.19 -7.07
C GLN A 323 20.61 -5.27 -7.12
N VAL A 324 19.61 -5.60 -7.93
CA VAL A 324 18.48 -4.72 -8.25
C VAL A 324 17.14 -5.29 -7.76
N VAL A 325 17.01 -6.61 -7.77
CA VAL A 325 15.80 -7.32 -7.39
C VAL A 325 15.95 -7.89 -5.98
N LEU A 326 15.01 -7.54 -5.11
CA LEU A 326 14.89 -8.08 -3.77
C LEU A 326 13.63 -8.93 -3.70
N ARG A 327 13.77 -10.20 -3.34
CA ARG A 327 12.64 -11.12 -3.17
C ARG A 327 12.83 -11.91 -1.89
N ARG A 328 11.87 -11.78 -0.98
CA ARG A 328 11.82 -12.55 0.27
C ARG A 328 10.47 -13.24 0.42
N LEU A 329 10.52 -14.45 0.96
CA LEU A 329 9.35 -15.26 1.21
C LEU A 329 9.07 -15.37 2.71
N LYS A 330 7.79 -15.46 3.10
CA LYS A 330 7.41 -15.64 4.51
C LYS A 330 8.08 -16.86 5.16
N ARG A 331 8.26 -17.95 4.39
CA ARG A 331 8.96 -19.16 4.83
C ARG A 331 10.44 -18.91 5.16
N GLU A 332 11.11 -18.04 4.40
CA GLU A 332 12.52 -17.71 4.59
C GLU A 332 12.70 -16.80 5.80
N ILE A 333 11.76 -15.87 6.01
CA ILE A 333 11.73 -15.02 7.19
C ILE A 333 11.51 -15.87 8.45
N ASN A 334 10.52 -16.77 8.43
CA ASN A 334 10.26 -17.71 9.52
C ASN A 334 11.45 -18.61 9.85
N ALA A 335 12.23 -19.02 8.85
CA ALA A 335 13.43 -19.83 9.08
C ALA A 335 14.54 -19.06 9.82
N ARG A 336 14.48 -17.73 9.81
CA ARG A 336 15.46 -16.82 10.44
C ARG A 336 14.95 -16.15 11.71
N THR A 337 13.68 -16.35 12.08
CA THR A 337 13.08 -15.76 13.30
C THR A 337 12.62 -16.84 14.27
N ASN A 338 12.91 -16.64 15.56
CA ASN A 338 12.43 -17.49 16.65
C ASN A 338 11.80 -16.62 17.75
N PRO A 339 10.49 -16.72 18.04
CA PRO A 339 9.49 -17.60 17.41
C PRO A 339 9.16 -17.20 15.95
N PRO A 340 8.56 -18.10 15.14
CA PRO A 340 8.20 -17.81 13.75
C PRO A 340 7.16 -16.68 13.68
N ARG A 341 7.41 -15.68 12.83
CA ARG A 341 6.54 -14.50 12.69
C ARG A 341 5.24 -14.77 11.93
N PHE A 342 5.26 -15.67 10.95
CA PHE A 342 4.12 -15.99 10.10
C PHE A 342 3.60 -17.40 10.34
N CYS A 343 2.28 -17.59 10.19
CA CYS A 343 1.66 -18.91 10.25
C CYS A 343 2.17 -19.84 9.13
N ARG A 344 2.30 -21.13 9.42
CA ARG A 344 2.58 -22.14 8.39
C ARG A 344 1.34 -22.33 7.52
N ARG A 345 1.52 -22.27 6.20
CA ARG A 345 0.44 -22.52 5.24
C ARG A 345 0.33 -24.02 4.98
N ASN A 346 -0.84 -24.59 5.25
CA ASN A 346 -1.15 -25.98 4.88
C ASN A 346 -1.26 -26.12 3.35
N PRO A 347 -0.92 -27.29 2.79
CA PRO A 347 -1.06 -27.54 1.37
C PRO A 347 -2.54 -27.40 0.96
N PRO A 348 -2.82 -26.82 -0.22
CA PRO A 348 -4.20 -26.67 -0.69
C PRO A 348 -4.82 -28.06 -0.89
N GLN A 349 -5.99 -28.29 -0.30
CA GLN A 349 -6.76 -29.50 -0.51
C GLN A 349 -7.66 -29.30 -1.72
N ALA A 350 -7.38 -30.03 -2.79
CA ALA A 350 -8.22 -30.01 -3.99
C ALA A 350 -9.55 -30.73 -3.68
N LEU A 351 -10.66 -30.00 -3.80
CA LEU A 351 -11.99 -30.59 -3.72
C LEU A 351 -12.37 -31.06 -5.12
N VAL A 352 -12.45 -32.38 -5.30
CA VAL A 352 -12.96 -32.98 -6.54
C VAL A 352 -14.47 -32.84 -6.55
N LEU A 353 -15.01 -32.11 -7.53
CA LEU A 353 -16.44 -31.93 -7.72
C LEU A 353 -16.91 -32.86 -8.83
N GLU A 354 -17.89 -33.71 -8.53
CA GLU A 354 -18.56 -34.52 -9.55
C GLU A 354 -19.65 -33.69 -10.21
N LEU A 355 -19.53 -33.44 -11.52
CA LEU A 355 -20.55 -32.74 -12.30
C LEU A 355 -21.72 -33.67 -12.62
N SER A 356 -22.93 -33.14 -12.57
CA SER A 356 -24.14 -33.84 -12.99
C SER A 356 -24.14 -34.06 -14.52
N PRO A 357 -24.88 -35.06 -15.03
CA PRO A 357 -25.02 -35.29 -16.48
C PRO A 357 -25.53 -34.05 -17.24
N GLN A 358 -26.40 -33.25 -16.62
CA GLN A 358 -26.94 -32.02 -17.22
C GLN A 358 -25.87 -30.92 -17.34
N GLU A 359 -25.00 -30.77 -16.33
CA GLU A 359 -23.89 -29.81 -16.36
C GLU A 359 -22.84 -30.22 -17.39
N ILE A 360 -22.55 -31.53 -17.51
CA ILE A 360 -21.66 -32.07 -18.53
C ILE A 360 -22.23 -31.80 -19.94
N ALA A 361 -23.52 -32.08 -20.15
CA ALA A 361 -24.19 -31.83 -21.42
C ALA A 361 -24.18 -30.33 -21.80
N LEU A 362 -24.44 -29.46 -20.83
CA LEU A 362 -24.42 -28.01 -21.03
C LEU A 362 -23.01 -27.49 -21.34
N SER A 363 -21.99 -27.95 -20.61
CA SER A 363 -20.58 -27.62 -20.89
C SER A 363 -20.18 -28.04 -22.31
N THR A 364 -20.55 -29.27 -22.70
CA THR A 364 -20.30 -29.81 -24.05
C THR A 364 -21.01 -28.98 -25.13
N ALA A 365 -22.27 -28.60 -24.90
CA ALA A 365 -23.03 -27.75 -25.82
C ALA A 365 -22.40 -26.36 -25.96
N PHE A 366 -21.94 -25.77 -24.85
CA PHE A 366 -21.26 -24.48 -24.86
C PHE A 366 -19.90 -24.53 -25.58
N ASP A 367 -19.14 -25.61 -25.43
CA ASP A 367 -17.91 -25.82 -26.19
C ASP A 367 -18.19 -25.96 -27.70
N GLY A 368 -19.26 -26.65 -28.06
CA GLY A 368 -19.76 -26.70 -29.44
C GLY A 368 -20.09 -25.30 -29.99
N PHE A 369 -20.85 -24.51 -29.23
CA PHE A 369 -21.18 -23.12 -29.56
C PHE A 369 -19.93 -22.25 -29.73
N ARG A 370 -18.98 -22.32 -28.77
CA ARG A 370 -17.71 -21.58 -28.81
C ARG A 370 -16.92 -21.91 -30.07
N THR A 371 -16.86 -23.18 -30.44
CA THR A 371 -16.13 -23.64 -31.63
C THR A 371 -16.80 -23.16 -32.92
N ALA A 372 -18.14 -23.22 -32.99
CA ALA A 372 -18.91 -22.72 -34.13
C ALA A 372 -18.74 -21.21 -34.33
N ILE A 373 -18.84 -20.41 -33.25
CA ILE A 373 -18.64 -18.96 -33.31
C ILE A 373 -17.21 -18.60 -33.69
N ARG A 374 -16.20 -19.31 -33.17
CA ARG A 374 -14.79 -19.08 -33.57
C ARG A 374 -14.58 -19.36 -35.06
N ARG A 375 -15.17 -20.43 -35.61
CA ARG A 375 -15.10 -20.73 -37.04
C ARG A 375 -15.76 -19.65 -37.89
N LEU A 376 -16.96 -19.19 -37.52
CA LEU A 376 -17.67 -18.12 -38.23
C LEU A 376 -16.95 -16.77 -38.14
N ALA A 377 -16.34 -16.47 -36.99
CA ALA A 377 -15.57 -15.25 -36.78
C ALA A 377 -14.23 -15.25 -37.54
N ALA A 378 -13.61 -16.42 -37.76
CA ALA A 378 -12.32 -16.53 -38.45
C ALA A 378 -12.35 -15.97 -39.89
N GLY A 379 -13.49 -16.01 -40.59
CA GLY A 379 -13.64 -15.49 -41.96
C GLY A 379 -14.06 -14.01 -42.07
N GLY A 380 -14.35 -13.31 -40.97
CA GLY A 380 -14.90 -11.94 -41.00
C GLY A 380 -13.91 -10.82 -40.68
N GLU A 381 -14.33 -9.57 -40.93
CA GLU A 381 -13.62 -8.34 -40.51
C GLU A 381 -13.23 -8.35 -39.02
N THR A 382 -12.18 -7.61 -38.68
CA THR A 382 -11.64 -7.45 -37.31
C THR A 382 -12.72 -7.08 -36.28
N ARG A 383 -13.72 -6.28 -36.67
CA ARG A 383 -14.86 -5.91 -35.81
C ARG A 383 -15.76 -7.11 -35.48
N ARG A 384 -16.02 -7.98 -36.46
CA ARG A 384 -16.84 -9.19 -36.30
C ARG A 384 -16.12 -10.25 -35.46
N ARG A 385 -14.79 -10.35 -35.60
CA ARG A 385 -13.93 -11.17 -34.72
C ARG A 385 -14.01 -10.72 -33.26
N ARG A 386 -13.85 -9.42 -32.99
CA ARG A 386 -13.96 -8.87 -31.63
C ARG A 386 -15.35 -9.08 -31.02
N ALA A 387 -16.41 -8.83 -31.79
CA ALA A 387 -17.78 -9.03 -31.34
C ALA A 387 -18.09 -10.51 -31.00
N GLY A 388 -17.63 -11.45 -31.85
CA GLY A 388 -17.79 -12.88 -31.61
C GLY A 388 -17.05 -13.35 -30.36
N SER A 389 -15.78 -12.94 -30.20
CA SER A 389 -15.01 -13.25 -28.99
C SER A 389 -15.65 -12.67 -27.72
N PHE A 390 -16.14 -11.43 -27.79
CA PHE A 390 -16.82 -10.78 -26.67
C PHE A 390 -18.12 -11.48 -26.26
N ALA A 391 -18.93 -11.91 -27.23
CA ALA A 391 -20.18 -12.64 -26.97
C ALA A 391 -19.92 -14.00 -26.29
N VAL A 392 -18.93 -14.76 -26.79
CA VAL A 392 -18.49 -16.01 -26.16
C VAL A 392 -18.01 -15.78 -24.74
N GLU A 393 -17.25 -14.71 -24.49
CA GLU A 393 -16.73 -14.41 -23.17
C GLU A 393 -17.83 -14.01 -22.17
N ILE A 394 -18.82 -13.20 -22.58
CA ILE A 394 -19.97 -12.86 -21.75
C ILE A 394 -20.79 -14.11 -21.42
N LEU A 395 -21.12 -14.92 -22.43
CA LEU A 395 -21.94 -16.11 -22.22
C LEU A 395 -21.22 -17.15 -21.35
N GLY A 396 -19.90 -17.29 -21.51
CA GLY A 396 -19.07 -18.14 -20.64
C GLY A 396 -19.05 -17.64 -19.20
N LYS A 397 -18.89 -16.32 -18.99
CA LYS A 397 -18.98 -15.71 -17.65
C LYS A 397 -20.36 -15.93 -17.02
N ARG A 398 -21.43 -15.83 -17.81
CA ARG A 398 -22.81 -16.08 -17.35
C ARG A 398 -23.04 -17.54 -16.95
N LEU A 399 -22.58 -18.48 -17.78
CA LEU A 399 -22.64 -19.92 -17.50
C LEU A 399 -21.99 -20.26 -16.16
N LEU A 400 -20.79 -19.72 -15.90
CA LEU A 400 -20.04 -19.96 -14.66
C LEU A 400 -20.65 -19.26 -13.44
N SER A 401 -21.42 -18.19 -13.66
CA SER A 401 -22.11 -17.43 -12.61
C SER A 401 -23.48 -18.00 -12.21
N TRP A 402 -23.99 -19.03 -12.90
CA TRP A 402 -25.32 -19.58 -12.62
C TRP A 402 -25.33 -20.36 -11.29
N PRO A 403 -26.18 -19.97 -10.31
CA PRO A 403 -26.17 -20.56 -8.97
C PRO A 403 -26.40 -22.07 -8.93
N SER A 404 -27.14 -22.61 -9.90
CA SER A 404 -27.41 -24.04 -10.03
C SER A 404 -26.17 -24.88 -10.38
N ILE A 405 -25.18 -24.28 -11.06
CA ILE A 405 -23.95 -24.94 -11.51
C ILE A 405 -22.84 -24.85 -10.46
N THR A 406 -22.82 -23.76 -9.67
CA THR A 406 -21.66 -23.45 -8.81
C THR A 406 -21.96 -23.52 -7.31
N CYS A 407 -23.21 -23.32 -6.87
CA CYS A 407 -23.52 -23.08 -5.45
C CYS A 407 -24.21 -24.25 -4.75
N ALA A 408 -25.01 -25.05 -5.46
CA ALA A 408 -25.87 -26.08 -4.85
C ALA A 408 -25.10 -27.25 -4.20
N ARG A 409 -23.87 -27.56 -4.64
CA ARG A 409 -23.09 -28.71 -4.13
C ARG A 409 -21.97 -28.35 -3.14
N ALA A 410 -21.46 -27.11 -3.17
CA ALA A 410 -20.41 -26.69 -2.24
C ALA A 410 -20.93 -26.58 -0.79
N PHE A 411 -22.15 -26.07 -0.61
CA PHE A 411 -22.77 -25.94 0.71
C PHE A 411 -23.18 -27.27 1.34
N THR A 412 -23.67 -28.23 0.55
CA THR A 412 -24.07 -29.55 1.07
C THR A 412 -22.86 -30.37 1.54
N THR A 413 -21.72 -30.25 0.85
CA THR A 413 -20.51 -31.03 1.17
C THR A 413 -19.70 -30.41 2.31
N GLY A 414 -19.78 -29.09 2.50
CA GLY A 414 -19.12 -28.37 3.60
C GLY A 414 -19.79 -28.60 4.97
N SER A 415 -21.12 -28.73 5.02
CA SER A 415 -21.83 -28.93 6.30
C SER A 415 -21.66 -30.33 6.90
N ALA A 416 -21.33 -31.34 6.09
CA ALA A 416 -21.23 -32.74 6.52
C ALA A 416 -19.89 -33.11 7.18
N ARG A 417 -18.88 -32.22 7.20
CA ARG A 417 -17.55 -32.51 7.78
C ARG A 417 -17.18 -31.65 9.00
N CYS A 418 -18.06 -30.76 9.44
CA CYS A 418 -17.91 -30.05 10.71
C CYS A 418 -18.65 -30.79 11.82
N SER A 419 -18.21 -32.02 12.12
CA SER A 419 -18.58 -32.72 13.35
C SER A 419 -17.73 -32.15 14.49
N PHE A 420 -18.25 -31.16 15.21
CA PHE A 420 -17.67 -30.76 16.50
C PHE A 420 -17.91 -31.89 17.52
N PRO A 421 -16.96 -32.17 18.43
CA PRO A 421 -17.19 -33.11 19.51
C PRO A 421 -18.32 -32.59 20.42
N SER A 422 -19.21 -33.51 20.74
CA SER A 422 -20.45 -33.33 21.50
C SER A 422 -20.26 -32.57 22.82
N GLY A 423 -20.88 -31.41 22.90
CA GLY A 423 -21.27 -30.73 24.13
C GLY A 423 -22.73 -30.32 23.99
N THR A 424 -23.56 -30.82 24.90
CA THR A 424 -25.01 -30.64 24.96
C THR A 424 -25.41 -29.17 25.07
N GLU A 425 -26.29 -28.70 24.18
CA GLU A 425 -27.46 -27.87 24.53
C GLU A 425 -28.34 -27.60 23.30
N SER A 426 -29.64 -27.77 23.50
CA SER A 426 -30.73 -27.64 22.52
C SER A 426 -30.92 -26.20 22.05
N LEU A 427 -31.32 -25.99 20.78
CA LEU A 427 -32.42 -25.09 20.40
C LEU A 427 -32.68 -25.09 18.87
N ALA A 428 -33.96 -25.33 18.53
CA ALA A 428 -34.74 -24.87 17.38
C ALA A 428 -34.30 -25.20 15.93
N SER A 429 -35.16 -25.97 15.26
CA SER A 429 -35.21 -26.26 13.82
C SER A 429 -35.64 -25.06 12.96
N PRO A 430 -35.08 -24.86 11.75
CA PRO A 430 -35.65 -23.94 10.76
C PRO A 430 -36.27 -24.69 9.58
N LEU A 431 -37.59 -24.89 9.62
CA LEU A 431 -38.44 -25.17 8.46
C LEU A 431 -39.30 -23.91 8.20
N SER A 432 -38.77 -22.92 7.47
CA SER A 432 -39.60 -21.95 6.72
C SER A 432 -38.73 -20.94 5.98
N THR A 433 -38.45 -21.17 4.70
CA THR A 433 -38.37 -20.14 3.63
C THR A 433 -37.90 -20.81 2.34
N ALA A 434 -38.78 -21.62 1.75
CA ALA A 434 -38.65 -22.10 0.38
C ALA A 434 -40.02 -22.02 -0.29
N ARG A 435 -40.59 -20.81 -0.34
CA ARG A 435 -41.71 -20.47 -1.22
C ARG A 435 -41.49 -19.06 -1.70
N LEU A 436 -41.08 -18.93 -2.95
CA LEU A 436 -41.34 -17.85 -3.91
C LEU A 436 -40.19 -17.84 -4.92
N TRP A 437 -40.37 -18.57 -6.02
CA TRP A 437 -39.95 -18.21 -7.38
C TRP A 437 -40.48 -19.28 -8.32
N SER A 438 -41.76 -19.11 -8.69
CA SER A 438 -42.38 -19.80 -9.82
C SER A 438 -42.21 -18.88 -11.03
N CYS A 439 -41.40 -19.30 -12.01
CA CYS A 439 -41.30 -18.65 -13.31
C CYS A 439 -42.52 -19.06 -14.16
N ALA A 440 -43.42 -18.12 -14.44
CA ALA A 440 -44.45 -18.26 -15.46
C ALA A 440 -43.98 -17.58 -16.76
N ALA A 441 -43.99 -18.34 -17.86
CA ALA A 441 -43.76 -17.85 -19.22
C ALA A 441 -44.97 -17.02 -19.72
N PRO A 442 -44.80 -16.00 -20.58
CA PRO A 442 -45.94 -15.25 -21.14
C PRO A 442 -46.38 -15.81 -22.51
N PRO A 443 -47.68 -15.78 -22.86
CA PRO A 443 -48.13 -15.87 -24.23
C PRO A 443 -48.40 -14.50 -24.88
N SER A 444 -48.25 -14.53 -26.20
CA SER A 444 -48.58 -13.61 -27.30
C SER A 444 -49.44 -12.34 -27.08
N ALA A 445 -48.90 -11.24 -27.62
CA ALA A 445 -49.50 -10.15 -28.42
C ALA A 445 -51.03 -9.89 -28.37
N ALA A 446 -51.40 -8.68 -27.92
CA ALA A 446 -52.51 -7.92 -28.50
C ALA A 446 -52.33 -6.40 -28.25
N THR A 447 -52.58 -5.63 -29.30
CA THR A 447 -52.49 -4.18 -29.47
C THR A 447 -53.51 -3.42 -28.62
N ARG A 448 -53.10 -2.32 -27.95
CA ARG A 448 -53.93 -1.10 -27.75
C ARG A 448 -53.13 0.05 -27.13
N SER A 449 -53.61 1.24 -27.43
CA SER A 449 -52.93 2.52 -27.50
C SER A 449 -53.25 3.48 -26.33
N PHE A 450 -52.38 4.50 -26.21
CA PHE A 450 -52.59 5.87 -25.66
C PHE A 450 -52.47 6.17 -24.14
N ALA A 451 -51.47 7.04 -23.89
CA ALA A 451 -51.42 8.25 -23.04
C ALA A 451 -51.08 8.18 -21.52
N PRO A 452 -50.43 9.24 -20.96
CA PRO A 452 -49.55 9.15 -19.79
C PRO A 452 -49.99 9.94 -18.53
N ALA A 453 -49.44 9.51 -17.37
CA ALA A 453 -49.22 10.22 -16.09
C ALA A 453 -50.46 10.71 -15.28
N PRO A 454 -50.39 10.77 -13.94
CA PRO A 454 -49.65 11.84 -13.26
C PRO A 454 -48.89 11.43 -11.97
N ALA A 455 -47.96 12.31 -11.59
CA ALA A 455 -47.30 12.38 -10.28
C ALA A 455 -48.11 13.23 -9.31
N ILE A 456 -48.23 12.82 -8.03
CA ILE A 456 -48.72 13.61 -6.87
C ILE A 456 -48.00 13.05 -5.61
N PHE A 457 -47.06 13.80 -4.99
CA PHE A 457 -47.21 14.70 -3.82
C PHE A 457 -47.19 13.96 -2.46
N SER A 458 -46.08 14.04 -1.70
CA SER A 458 -45.88 14.86 -0.48
C SER A 458 -46.74 14.50 0.74
N MET A 459 -46.09 14.10 1.83
CA MET A 459 -46.60 14.34 3.19
C MET A 459 -45.47 14.73 4.16
N ARG A 460 -45.78 15.73 4.98
CA ARG A 460 -44.95 16.48 5.92
C ARG A 460 -45.53 16.27 7.34
N SER A 461 -44.70 16.50 8.36
CA SER A 461 -45.00 16.64 9.81
C SER A 461 -45.17 15.32 10.59
N ARG A 462 -44.68 15.16 11.82
CA ARG A 462 -44.75 16.09 12.95
C ARG A 462 -43.50 16.12 13.85
N ARG A 463 -43.30 17.32 14.41
CA ARG A 463 -42.46 17.69 15.55
C ARG A 463 -43.06 17.15 16.87
N THR A 464 -42.20 16.90 17.85
CA THR A 464 -42.46 17.16 19.27
C THR A 464 -41.28 17.93 19.86
N SER A 465 -41.62 19.01 20.53
CA SER A 465 -40.78 20.02 21.19
C SER A 465 -40.58 19.70 22.66
N SER A 466 -39.44 20.11 23.22
CA SER A 466 -39.36 20.63 24.59
C SER A 466 -38.21 21.62 24.70
N ASP A 467 -38.58 22.84 25.08
CA ASP A 467 -37.76 24.03 25.28
C ASP A 467 -36.87 23.96 26.53
N SER A 468 -35.72 24.64 26.47
CA SER A 468 -35.32 25.63 27.48
C SER A 468 -34.24 26.56 26.92
N SER A 469 -34.53 27.86 26.89
CA SER A 469 -33.78 28.96 26.27
C SER A 469 -32.73 29.59 27.24
N PRO A 470 -32.17 30.81 27.00
CA PRO A 470 -30.76 30.96 26.62
C PRO A 470 -29.95 31.88 27.56
N ILE A 471 -28.61 31.85 27.45
CA ILE A 471 -27.74 32.89 28.03
C ILE A 471 -26.74 33.35 26.97
N THR A 472 -26.81 34.63 26.64
CA THR A 472 -25.73 35.50 26.11
C THR A 472 -25.72 36.74 27.04
N PRO A 473 -24.67 37.61 27.10
CA PRO A 473 -23.67 37.90 26.05
C PRO A 473 -22.22 38.11 26.55
N GLN A 474 -21.23 38.17 25.65
CA GLN A 474 -20.45 39.40 25.42
C GLN A 474 -19.32 39.23 24.38
N ASN A 475 -19.24 40.27 23.54
CA ASN A 475 -18.23 40.67 22.58
C ASN A 475 -16.76 40.47 22.97
N SER A 476 -15.94 39.98 22.04
CA SER A 476 -14.60 40.55 21.80
C SER A 476 -14.14 40.35 20.35
N ARG A 477 -13.57 41.43 19.81
CA ARG A 477 -13.17 41.74 18.42
C ARG A 477 -12.10 40.82 17.80
N PRO A 478 -11.94 40.83 16.46
CA PRO A 478 -10.95 40.02 15.75
C PRO A 478 -9.53 40.57 15.93
N ILE A 479 -8.58 39.71 16.30
CA ILE A 479 -7.16 40.06 16.36
C ILE A 479 -6.54 39.93 14.96
N SER A 480 -5.95 41.04 14.54
CA SER A 480 -5.23 41.28 13.30
C SER A 480 -3.97 40.43 13.13
N ARG A 481 -3.69 40.08 11.87
CA ARG A 481 -2.40 39.59 11.35
C ARG A 481 -1.22 40.39 11.94
N ALA A 482 -0.38 39.73 12.73
CA ALA A 482 0.93 40.24 13.11
C ALA A 482 1.96 39.90 12.03
N ASN A 483 2.54 40.96 11.45
CA ASN A 483 3.72 40.91 10.59
C ASN A 483 4.91 40.34 11.36
N TRP A 484 5.45 39.21 10.90
CA TRP A 484 6.79 38.76 11.30
C TRP A 484 7.83 39.44 10.40
N LYS A 485 8.55 40.43 10.92
CA LYS A 485 9.78 40.98 10.31
C LYS A 485 10.99 40.24 10.89
N PRO A 486 11.94 39.76 10.08
CA PRO A 486 13.23 39.28 10.58
C PRO A 486 14.11 40.45 11.05
N PRO A 487 15.00 40.26 12.04
CA PRO A 487 15.89 41.32 12.50
C PRO A 487 16.95 41.64 11.45
N ALA A 488 17.18 42.95 11.25
CA ALA A 488 18.16 43.52 10.34
C ALA A 488 19.58 43.37 10.91
N SER A 489 20.47 42.70 10.19
CA SER A 489 21.92 42.78 10.40
C SER A 489 22.47 44.04 9.72
N LYS A 490 23.01 44.99 10.51
CA LYS A 490 23.84 46.09 9.98
C LYS A 490 25.22 45.59 9.55
N PRO A 491 25.86 46.24 8.56
CA PRO A 491 27.06 45.73 7.89
C PRO A 491 28.33 46.16 8.62
N ALA A 492 29.27 45.22 8.82
CA ALA A 492 30.64 45.53 9.20
C ALA A 492 31.49 45.80 7.96
N ALA A 493 32.21 46.91 8.00
CA ALA A 493 32.99 47.48 6.92
C ALA A 493 34.29 46.73 6.62
N ARG A 494 34.65 46.75 5.33
CA ARG A 494 35.97 46.66 4.71
C ARG A 494 37.19 46.65 5.65
N ARG A 495 38.00 45.59 5.54
CA ARG A 495 39.46 45.72 5.42
C ARG A 495 39.95 44.86 4.25
N ARG A 496 40.60 45.53 3.29
CA ARG A 496 41.34 44.95 2.17
C ARG A 496 42.79 44.71 2.59
N ASN A 497 43.38 43.72 1.92
CA ASN A 497 44.79 43.54 1.56
C ASN A 497 45.64 42.50 2.33
N ALA A 498 46.42 41.82 1.48
CA ALA A 498 47.64 41.05 1.71
C ALA A 498 47.48 39.57 2.07
N THR A 499 47.35 38.71 1.05
CA THR A 499 48.41 37.76 0.67
C THR A 499 47.98 36.91 -0.54
N GLU A 500 48.29 37.41 -1.73
CA GLU A 500 48.38 36.61 -2.96
C GLU A 500 49.83 36.72 -3.43
N ALA A 501 50.67 35.78 -2.97
CA ALA A 501 52.00 35.53 -3.52
C ALA A 501 52.49 34.16 -3.04
N ALA A 502 52.95 33.36 -4.01
CA ALA A 502 53.68 32.10 -3.84
C ALA A 502 52.86 30.86 -3.46
N ARG A 503 52.47 30.08 -4.49
CA ARG A 503 53.23 28.87 -4.88
C ARG A 503 52.53 28.14 -6.01
N ALA A 504 52.93 28.51 -7.23
CA ALA A 504 52.98 27.57 -8.34
C ALA A 504 54.27 26.74 -8.20
N ARG A 505 54.17 25.44 -8.47
CA ARG A 505 55.24 24.47 -8.83
C ARG A 505 56.28 24.15 -7.75
N PHE A 506 56.27 22.92 -7.24
CA PHE A 506 57.13 21.83 -7.72
C PHE A 506 56.91 20.55 -6.88
N ARG A 507 56.74 19.43 -7.60
CA ARG A 507 57.09 18.05 -7.20
C ARG A 507 58.62 17.94 -7.03
N PRO A 508 59.23 16.88 -6.45
CA PRO A 508 58.79 15.47 -6.41
C PRO A 508 57.89 15.10 -5.24
#